data_AF-A0A3E1NU38-F1
#
_entry.id   AF-A0A3E1NU38-F1
#
_cell.length_a   1.000
_cell.length_b   1.000
_cell.length_c   1.000
_cell.angle_alpha   90.00
_cell.angle_beta   90.00
_cell.angle_gamma   90.00
#
_symmetry.space_group_name_H-M   'P 1'
#
loop_
_entity.id
_entity.type
_entity.pdbx_description
1 polymer ?
#
loop_
_entity_poly.entity_id
_entity_poly.type
_entity_poly.pdbx_seq_one_letter_code
_entity_poly.pdbx_strand_id
1 'polypeptide(L)'
;MKRVIVVILLLLTTFMAKADQLAALTLEQAEKAVTYLKKEAVVVLWCSCCNDDSLRRVTVKEVFMKASMDGKYYSVVLKGRDENGKEIEEYLDLAYVFVKRKSKGHALGKLLKFKCDPCVPPFYWDAPAAG
;
A
#
# COMPACT_ATOMS: atom_id res chain seq x y z
N MET A 1 37.18 20.83 -14.78
CA MET A 1 35.92 21.20 -15.46
C MET A 1 35.12 19.98 -15.95
N LYS A 2 35.67 19.08 -16.77
CA LYS A 2 34.93 17.89 -17.29
C LYS A 2 34.35 16.97 -16.19
N ARG A 3 35.05 16.77 -15.07
CA ARG A 3 34.59 15.93 -13.95
C ARG A 3 33.40 16.52 -13.19
N VAL A 4 33.26 17.84 -13.15
CA VAL A 4 32.14 18.53 -12.46
C VAL A 4 30.85 18.38 -13.26
N ILE A 5 30.92 18.41 -14.59
CA ILE A 5 29.76 18.23 -15.47
C ILE A 5 29.16 16.82 -15.30
N VAL A 6 30.01 15.79 -15.16
CA VAL A 6 29.55 14.41 -14.94
C VAL A 6 28.82 14.26 -13.60
N VAL A 7 29.33 14.89 -12.54
CA VAL A 7 28.68 14.87 -11.22
C VAL A 7 27.34 15.60 -11.25
N ILE A 8 27.26 16.75 -11.94
CA ILE A 8 25.99 17.48 -12.11
C ILE A 8 24.99 16.65 -12.92
N LEU A 9 25.43 15.95 -13.96
CA LEU A 9 24.55 15.07 -14.76
C LEU A 9 24.02 13.89 -13.94
N LEU A 10 24.85 13.29 -13.07
CA LEU A 10 24.46 12.17 -12.21
C LEU A 10 23.49 12.59 -11.09
N LEU A 11 23.59 13.83 -10.60
CA LEU A 11 22.65 14.35 -9.58
C LEU A 11 21.24 14.58 -10.16
N LEU A 12 21.14 14.95 -11.44
CA LEU A 12 19.85 15.24 -12.09
C LEU A 12 18.98 14.00 -12.35
N THR A 13 19.54 12.79 -12.39
CA THR A 13 18.77 11.55 -12.63
C THR A 13 18.05 11.02 -11.38
N THR A 14 18.45 11.46 -10.17
CA THR A 14 17.86 10.99 -8.91
C THR A 14 16.42 11.51 -8.69
N PHE A 15 16.05 12.64 -9.29
CA PHE A 15 14.71 13.24 -9.17
C PHE A 15 13.60 12.51 -9.95
N MET A 16 13.96 11.51 -10.76
CA MET A 16 13.00 10.73 -11.56
C MET A 16 12.58 9.41 -10.88
N ALA A 17 13.14 9.08 -9.71
CA ALA A 17 12.70 7.94 -8.93
C ALA A 17 11.28 8.21 -8.42
N LYS A 18 10.29 7.55 -9.03
CA LYS A 18 8.93 7.52 -8.48
C LYS A 18 8.90 6.50 -7.37
N ALA A 19 8.40 6.89 -6.20
CA ALA A 19 8.09 5.93 -5.16
C ALA A 19 6.88 5.09 -5.62
N ASP A 20 6.98 3.77 -5.48
CA ASP A 20 5.89 2.83 -5.73
C ASP A 20 4.81 2.86 -4.63
N GLN A 21 5.00 3.73 -3.64
CA GLN A 21 4.22 3.87 -2.41
C GLN A 21 2.97 4.74 -2.62
N LEU A 22 1.87 4.31 -1.99
CA LEU A 22 0.56 4.95 -2.06
C LEU A 22 -0.02 5.11 -0.64
N ALA A 23 0.79 5.69 0.26
CA ALA A 23 0.46 5.98 1.66
C ALA A 23 -0.06 7.42 1.90
N ALA A 24 0.33 8.37 1.04
CA ALA A 24 -0.16 9.75 1.05
C ALA A 24 -1.14 9.94 -0.12
N LEU A 25 -2.40 10.18 0.20
CA LEU A 25 -3.51 10.17 -0.75
C LEU A 25 -4.16 11.54 -0.86
N THR A 26 -4.79 11.82 -2.00
CA THR A 26 -5.81 12.87 -2.05
C THR A 26 -7.03 12.45 -1.23
N LEU A 27 -7.88 13.42 -0.87
CA LEU A 27 -9.14 13.15 -0.18
C LEU A 27 -9.98 12.11 -0.94
N GLU A 28 -10.19 12.31 -2.24
CA GLU A 28 -10.98 11.39 -3.08
C GLU A 28 -10.40 9.97 -3.08
N GLN A 29 -9.07 9.84 -3.17
CA GLN A 29 -8.41 8.55 -3.12
C GLN A 29 -8.63 7.85 -1.77
N ALA A 30 -8.48 8.59 -0.67
CA ALA A 30 -8.70 8.08 0.69
C ALA A 30 -10.16 7.67 0.91
N GLU A 31 -11.12 8.50 0.52
CA GLU A 31 -12.56 8.19 0.64
C GLU A 31 -12.94 6.92 -0.12
N LYS A 32 -12.44 6.78 -1.35
CA LYS A 32 -12.68 5.59 -2.18
C LYS A 32 -12.07 4.35 -1.55
N ALA A 33 -10.85 4.46 -1.02
CA ALA A 33 -10.17 3.35 -0.33
C ALA A 33 -10.89 2.95 0.95
N VAL A 34 -11.26 3.90 1.82
CA VAL A 34 -12.03 3.65 3.05
C VAL A 34 -13.37 2.98 2.73
N THR A 35 -14.12 3.54 1.76
CA THR A 35 -15.43 3.01 1.36
C THR A 35 -15.35 1.57 0.86
N TYR A 36 -14.27 1.27 0.13
CA TYR A 36 -14.02 -0.07 -0.37
C TYR A 36 -13.66 -1.02 0.79
N LEU A 37 -12.67 -0.65 1.60
CA LEU A 37 -12.13 -1.49 2.67
C LEU A 37 -13.15 -1.80 3.77
N LYS A 38 -14.10 -0.90 4.05
CA LYS A 38 -15.21 -1.14 4.98
C LYS A 38 -16.10 -2.35 4.59
N LYS A 39 -16.03 -2.82 3.35
CA LYS A 39 -16.80 -3.97 2.86
C LYS A 39 -16.00 -5.27 2.88
N GLU A 40 -14.69 -5.19 3.14
CA GLU A 40 -13.81 -6.36 3.16
C GLU A 40 -13.74 -6.91 4.57
N ALA A 41 -13.94 -8.22 4.73
CA ALA A 41 -13.80 -8.88 6.03
C ALA A 41 -12.31 -9.09 6.41
N VAL A 42 -11.48 -9.37 5.40
CA VAL A 42 -10.05 -9.67 5.56
C VAL A 42 -9.26 -8.99 4.46
N VAL A 43 -8.11 -8.42 4.82
CA VAL A 43 -7.12 -7.92 3.89
C VAL A 43 -5.77 -8.57 4.14
N VAL A 44 -4.88 -8.47 3.17
CA VAL A 44 -3.47 -8.82 3.31
C VAL A 44 -2.64 -7.55 3.30
N LEU A 45 -1.75 -7.41 4.27
CA LEU A 45 -0.73 -6.36 4.32
C LEU A 45 0.62 -6.99 3.99
N TRP A 46 1.24 -6.54 2.90
CA TRP A 46 2.52 -7.11 2.44
C TRP A 46 3.26 -6.20 1.45
N CYS A 47 4.41 -5.70 1.85
CA CYS A 47 5.40 -5.12 0.96
C CYS A 47 6.28 -6.22 0.38
N SER A 48 5.88 -6.75 -0.77
CA SER A 48 6.53 -7.89 -1.42
C SER A 48 7.94 -7.64 -1.97
N CYS A 49 8.45 -6.40 -1.86
CA CYS A 49 9.81 -6.00 -2.24
C CYS A 49 10.57 -5.36 -1.07
N CYS A 50 9.99 -5.31 0.12
CA CYS A 50 10.71 -4.89 1.31
C CYS A 50 11.45 -6.10 1.88
N ASN A 51 12.68 -5.89 2.32
CA ASN A 51 13.42 -6.91 3.06
C ASN A 51 12.66 -7.23 4.36
N ASP A 52 12.52 -8.52 4.65
CA ASP A 52 11.96 -9.06 5.89
C ASP A 52 10.48 -8.71 6.18
N ASP A 53 9.70 -8.26 5.18
CA ASP A 53 8.25 -8.08 5.36
C ASP A 53 7.48 -9.38 5.04
N SER A 54 6.99 -10.01 6.09
CA SER A 54 6.12 -11.18 5.99
C SER A 54 4.70 -10.78 5.59
N LEU A 55 4.05 -11.59 4.75
CA LEU A 55 2.63 -11.43 4.45
C LEU A 55 1.79 -11.59 5.71
N ARG A 56 0.97 -10.58 6.04
CA ARG A 56 0.06 -10.62 7.20
C ARG A 56 -1.40 -10.56 6.78
N ARG A 57 -2.23 -11.50 7.25
CA ARG A 57 -3.69 -11.39 7.11
C ARG A 57 -4.28 -10.63 8.29
N VAL A 58 -5.16 -9.69 7.98
CA VAL A 58 -5.79 -8.84 8.98
C VAL A 58 -7.30 -8.89 8.81
N THR A 59 -8.00 -9.31 9.86
CA THR A 59 -9.45 -9.17 9.95
C THR A 59 -9.80 -7.70 10.18
N VAL A 60 -10.60 -7.13 9.29
CA VAL A 60 -10.98 -5.72 9.33
C VAL A 60 -12.04 -5.50 10.40
N LYS A 61 -11.80 -4.56 11.30
CA LYS A 61 -12.80 -4.10 12.28
C LYS A 61 -13.28 -2.69 12.00
N GLU A 62 -12.33 -1.78 11.75
CA GLU A 62 -12.61 -0.38 11.51
C GLU A 62 -11.65 0.16 10.45
N VAL A 63 -12.15 1.04 9.59
CA VAL A 63 -11.33 1.74 8.59
C VAL A 63 -11.77 3.19 8.53
N PHE A 64 -10.81 4.11 8.62
CA PHE A 64 -11.03 5.55 8.58
C PHE A 64 -9.85 6.25 7.90
N MET A 65 -9.97 7.55 7.67
CA MET A 65 -8.87 8.37 7.13
C MET A 65 -8.45 9.44 8.14
N LYS A 66 -7.17 9.77 8.15
CA LYS A 66 -6.58 10.88 8.92
C LYS A 66 -5.95 11.87 7.95
N ALA A 67 -6.27 13.15 8.11
CA ALA A 67 -5.60 14.22 7.38
C ALA A 67 -4.16 14.42 7.92
N SER A 68 -3.23 14.79 7.05
CA SER A 68 -1.90 15.26 7.42
C SER A 68 -1.98 16.58 8.21
N MET A 69 -0.91 16.94 8.93
CA MET A 69 -0.86 18.18 9.72
C MET A 69 -1.12 19.44 8.89
N ASP A 70 -0.75 19.44 7.60
CA ASP A 70 -0.99 20.54 6.67
C ASP A 70 -2.31 20.43 5.90
N GLY A 71 -3.11 19.39 6.15
CA GLY A 71 -4.42 19.15 5.54
C GLY A 71 -4.39 18.80 4.04
N LYS A 72 -3.20 18.63 3.45
CA LYS A 72 -3.05 18.40 1.99
C LYS A 72 -3.22 16.95 1.58
N TYR A 73 -2.83 16.03 2.47
CA TYR A 73 -2.84 14.60 2.21
C TYR A 73 -3.65 13.86 3.26
N TYR A 74 -4.05 12.66 2.91
CA TYR A 74 -4.79 11.77 3.78
C TYR A 74 -4.10 10.42 3.81
N SER A 75 -4.15 9.78 4.97
CA SER A 75 -3.75 8.39 5.13
C SER A 75 -4.95 7.58 5.54
N VAL A 76 -5.06 6.37 4.99
CA VAL A 76 -6.07 5.40 5.40
C VAL A 76 -5.51 4.60 6.57
N VAL A 77 -6.31 4.44 7.61
CA VAL A 77 -5.95 3.71 8.82
C VAL A 77 -6.93 2.55 8.96
N LEU A 78 -6.38 1.37 9.25
CA LEU A 78 -7.14 0.16 9.52
C LEU A 78 -6.89 -0.27 10.95
N LYS A 79 -7.97 -0.53 11.69
CA LYS A 79 -7.94 -1.29 12.93
C LYS A 79 -8.51 -2.68 12.69
N GLY A 80 -7.86 -3.67 13.27
CA GLY A 80 -8.21 -5.06 13.02
C GLY A 80 -7.59 -6.03 14.01
N ARG A 81 -7.61 -7.31 13.63
CA ARG A 81 -6.88 -8.37 14.32
C ARG A 81 -5.99 -9.12 13.34
N ASP A 82 -4.77 -9.40 13.74
CA ASP A 82 -3.88 -10.28 13.00
C ASP A 82 -4.27 -11.77 13.17
N GLU A 83 -3.50 -12.65 12.54
CA GLU A 83 -3.73 -14.11 12.58
C GLU A 83 -3.56 -14.72 13.99
N ASN A 84 -2.86 -14.04 14.89
CA ASN A 84 -2.72 -14.44 16.29
C ASN A 84 -3.84 -13.87 17.18
N GLY A 85 -4.79 -13.13 16.60
CA GLY A 85 -5.88 -12.48 17.32
C GLY A 85 -5.49 -11.18 18.04
N LYS A 86 -4.25 -10.70 17.88
CA LYS A 86 -3.78 -9.44 18.49
C LYS A 86 -4.41 -8.25 17.76
N GLU A 87 -4.85 -7.26 18.52
CA GLU A 87 -5.37 -6.03 17.93
C GLU A 87 -4.25 -5.17 17.35
N ILE A 88 -4.48 -4.63 16.16
CA ILE A 88 -3.53 -3.78 15.45
C ILE A 88 -4.21 -2.52 14.92
N GLU A 89 -3.44 -1.45 14.80
CA GLU A 89 -3.78 -0.21 14.08
C GLU A 89 -2.65 0.07 13.09
N GLU A 90 -2.97 0.15 11.80
CA GLU A 90 -1.98 0.27 10.73
C GLU A 90 -2.34 1.42 9.78
N TYR A 91 -1.35 2.24 9.45
CA TYR A 91 -1.44 3.21 8.35
C TYR A 91 -1.14 2.47 7.05
N LEU A 92 -2.07 2.53 6.12
CA LEU A 92 -2.03 1.70 4.93
C LEU A 92 -1.27 2.39 3.78
N ASP A 93 -0.39 1.63 3.15
CA ASP A 93 0.07 1.88 1.80
C ASP A 93 -0.79 1.07 0.83
N LEU A 94 -1.58 1.73 -0.01
CA LEU A 94 -2.52 1.03 -0.90
C LEU A 94 -1.84 0.20 -2.00
N ALA A 95 -0.53 0.38 -2.24
CA ALA A 95 0.25 -0.50 -3.11
C ALA A 95 0.55 -1.87 -2.44
N TYR A 96 0.52 -1.93 -1.11
CA TYR A 96 0.86 -3.10 -0.30
C TYR A 96 -0.34 -3.68 0.47
N VAL A 97 -1.54 -3.17 0.21
CA VAL A 97 -2.81 -3.73 0.68
C VAL A 97 -3.40 -4.61 -0.42
N PHE A 98 -3.58 -5.89 -0.16
CA PHE A 98 -4.18 -6.83 -1.09
C PHE A 98 -5.55 -7.28 -0.61
N VAL A 99 -6.49 -7.33 -1.56
CA VAL A 99 -7.90 -7.69 -1.32
C VAL A 99 -8.30 -8.87 -2.21
N LYS A 100 -9.15 -9.76 -1.70
CA LYS A 100 -9.58 -10.95 -2.44
C LYS A 100 -10.53 -10.54 -3.55
N ARG A 101 -10.21 -10.92 -4.79
CA ARG A 101 -11.14 -10.87 -5.92
C ARG A 101 -11.13 -12.22 -6.62
N LYS A 102 -12.28 -12.90 -6.62
CA LYS A 102 -12.38 -14.31 -6.99
C LYS A 102 -11.40 -15.14 -6.15
N SER A 103 -10.45 -15.83 -6.78
CA SER A 103 -9.43 -16.67 -6.13
C SER A 103 -8.08 -15.97 -5.95
N LYS A 104 -7.96 -14.67 -6.27
CA LYS A 104 -6.68 -13.96 -6.26
C LYS A 104 -6.66 -12.74 -5.32
N GLY A 105 -5.50 -12.45 -4.76
CA GLY A 105 -5.19 -11.20 -4.08
C GLY A 105 -4.75 -10.15 -5.07
N HIS A 106 -5.41 -8.99 -5.07
CA HIS A 106 -5.06 -7.85 -5.92
C HIS A 106 -4.68 -6.65 -5.07
N ALA A 107 -3.60 -5.96 -5.44
CA ALA A 107 -3.24 -4.69 -4.81
C ALA A 107 -4.39 -3.69 -4.96
N LEU A 108 -4.81 -3.10 -3.84
CA LEU A 108 -5.97 -2.22 -3.76
C LEU A 108 -5.79 -0.97 -4.62
N GLY A 109 -4.60 -0.38 -4.61
CA GLY A 109 -4.27 0.78 -5.44
C GLY A 109 -4.53 0.53 -6.93
N LYS A 110 -4.02 -0.58 -7.48
CA LYS A 110 -4.27 -0.94 -8.89
C LYS A 110 -5.75 -1.20 -9.16
N LEU A 111 -6.44 -1.88 -8.25
CA LEU A 111 -7.86 -2.19 -8.41
C LEU A 111 -8.73 -0.92 -8.43
N LEU A 112 -8.38 0.07 -7.60
CA LEU A 112 -9.03 1.38 -7.58
C LEU A 112 -8.61 2.31 -8.74
N LYS A 113 -7.72 1.82 -9.62
CA LYS A 113 -7.12 2.51 -10.77
C LYS A 113 -6.23 3.70 -10.36
N PHE A 114 -5.61 3.60 -9.19
CA PHE A 114 -4.61 4.57 -8.75
C PHE A 114 -3.25 4.25 -9.35
N LYS A 115 -2.46 5.30 -9.57
CA LYS A 115 -1.08 5.16 -10.02
C LYS A 115 -0.22 4.66 -8.86
N CYS A 116 0.19 3.40 -8.95
CA CYS A 116 1.13 2.72 -8.06
C CYS A 116 1.74 1.57 -8.86
N ASP A 117 2.86 0.99 -8.39
CA ASP A 117 3.41 -0.24 -8.96
C ASP A 117 3.70 -1.25 -7.85
N PRO A 118 2.74 -2.14 -7.51
CA PRO A 118 2.99 -3.18 -6.53
C PRO A 118 4.07 -4.11 -7.08
N CYS A 119 5.00 -4.49 -6.22
CA CYS A 119 6.16 -5.28 -6.62
C CYS A 119 5.83 -6.73 -7.02
N VAL A 120 4.58 -7.18 -6.83
CA VAL A 120 4.09 -8.49 -7.27
C VAL A 120 2.80 -8.40 -8.08
N PRO A 121 2.62 -9.29 -9.08
CA PRO A 121 1.34 -9.46 -9.74
C PRO A 121 0.30 -10.10 -8.79
N PRO A 122 -0.99 -10.16 -9.18
CA PRO A 122 -2.00 -10.85 -8.40
C PRO A 122 -1.64 -12.32 -8.11
N PHE A 123 -1.71 -12.72 -6.85
CA PHE A 123 -1.35 -14.06 -6.36
C PHE A 123 -2.58 -14.87 -5.93
N TYR A 124 -2.46 -16.19 -5.80
CA TYR A 124 -3.57 -17.02 -5.30
C TYR A 124 -3.85 -16.73 -3.82
N TRP A 125 -5.07 -16.35 -3.50
CA TRP A 125 -5.43 -15.88 -2.15
C TRP A 125 -5.26 -16.96 -1.08
N ASP A 126 -5.56 -18.21 -1.42
CA ASP A 126 -5.61 -19.34 -0.50
C ASP A 126 -4.31 -20.18 -0.52
N ALA A 127 -3.35 -19.86 -1.40
CA ALA A 127 -2.04 -20.48 -1.40
C ALA A 127 -1.14 -19.82 -0.35
N PRO A 128 -0.16 -20.54 0.24
CA PRO A 128 0.95 -19.87 0.91
C PRO A 128 1.57 -18.94 -0.12
N ALA A 129 1.58 -17.63 0.14
CA ALA A 129 2.20 -16.70 -0.79
C ALA A 129 3.64 -17.14 -0.97
N ALA A 130 4.02 -17.41 -2.21
CA ALA A 130 5.39 -17.73 -2.56
C ALA A 130 6.24 -16.51 -2.21
N GLY A 131 6.96 -16.61 -1.09
CA GLY A 131 8.18 -15.86 -0.83
C GLY A 131 9.35 -16.65 -1.39
#